data_AF-A0A971PEG0-F1
#
_entry.id   AF-A0A971PEG0-F1
#
_cell.length_a   1.000
_cell.length_b   1.000
_cell.length_c   1.000
_cell.angle_alpha   90.00
_cell.angle_beta   90.00
_cell.angle_gamma   90.00
#
_symmetry.space_group_name_H-M   'P 1'
#
loop_
_entity.id
_entity.type
_entity.pdbx_description
1 polymer ?
#
loop_
_entity_poly.entity_id
_entity_poly.type
_entity_poly.pdbx_seq_one_letter_code
_entity_poly.pdbx_strand_id
1 'polypeptide(L)'
;MVFILGQHAEILLVIITPLKIIQDTINFTVLIINRAKLDQEVEYFRKYTLIVLSEKRSALAISRYEEKKKNFYAESRDRLAEISKKILDYNLYCPVSTLGRSNFDVETEMHHIVEEIESLTDELGVSQG
;
A
#
# COMPACT_ATOMS: atom_id res chain seq x y z
N MET A 1 16.47 -4.57 -53.32
CA MET A 1 16.06 -3.37 -52.57
C MET A 1 15.31 -3.80 -51.30
N VAL A 2 16.02 -4.40 -50.33
CA VAL A 2 15.43 -5.00 -49.09
C VAL A 2 16.16 -4.51 -47.82
N PHE A 3 17.16 -3.62 -47.95
CA PHE A 3 18.02 -3.21 -46.83
C PHE A 3 17.51 -2.04 -45.98
N ILE A 4 16.44 -1.35 -46.39
CA ILE A 4 15.97 -0.14 -45.69
C ILE A 4 14.97 -0.47 -44.55
N LEU A 5 14.24 -1.59 -44.64
CA LEU A 5 13.25 -1.96 -43.62
C LEU A 5 13.86 -2.52 -42.32
N GLY A 6 15.06 -3.12 -42.40
CA GLY A 6 15.75 -3.70 -41.23
C GLY A 6 16.33 -2.64 -40.28
N GLN A 7 16.93 -1.56 -40.81
CA GLN A 7 17.51 -0.51 -39.98
C GLN A 7 16.47 0.30 -39.20
N HIS A 8 15.28 0.52 -39.76
CA HIS A 8 14.20 1.21 -39.05
C HIS A 8 13.65 0.40 -37.87
N ALA A 9 13.59 -0.94 -37.98
CA ALA A 9 13.13 -1.80 -36.90
C ALA A 9 14.12 -1.84 -35.72
N GLU A 10 15.44 -1.87 -35.99
CA GLU A 10 16.47 -1.83 -34.95
C GLU A 10 16.53 -0.47 -34.24
N ILE A 11 16.36 0.64 -34.97
CA ILE A 11 16.30 1.99 -34.36
C ILE A 11 15.07 2.13 -33.44
N LEU A 12 13.90 1.60 -33.85
CA LEU A 12 12.73 1.55 -32.96
C LEU A 12 13.02 0.73 -31.70
N LEU A 13 13.68 -0.43 -31.82
CA LEU A 13 13.99 -1.29 -30.67
C LEU A 13 14.95 -0.60 -29.68
N VAL A 14 15.95 0.12 -30.19
CA VAL A 14 16.97 0.83 -29.39
C VAL A 14 16.41 2.02 -28.62
N ILE A 15 15.33 2.65 -29.10
CA ILE A 15 14.70 3.80 -28.43
C ILE A 15 13.52 3.38 -27.53
N ILE A 16 12.74 2.38 -27.95
CA ILE A 16 11.54 1.95 -27.22
C ILE A 16 11.90 1.14 -25.97
N THR A 17 12.95 0.32 -26.03
CA THR A 17 13.38 -0.47 -24.87
C THR A 17 13.81 0.37 -23.66
N PRO A 18 14.67 1.42 -23.77
CA PRO A 18 15.02 2.25 -22.62
C PRO A 18 13.83 3.07 -22.10
N LEU A 19 12.94 3.55 -22.96
CA LEU A 19 11.72 4.25 -22.53
C LEU A 19 10.80 3.36 -21.69
N LYS A 20 10.64 2.09 -22.09
CA LYS A 20 9.85 1.12 -21.33
C LYS A 20 10.48 0.81 -19.97
N ILE A 21 11.81 0.65 -19.92
CA ILE A 21 12.56 0.42 -18.66
C ILE A 21 12.40 1.60 -17.70
N ILE A 22 12.45 2.84 -18.21
CA ILE A 22 12.25 4.05 -17.40
C ILE A 22 10.82 4.07 -16.82
N GLN A 23 9.81 3.83 -17.64
CA GLN A 23 8.41 3.80 -17.18
C GLN A 23 8.19 2.72 -16.12
N ASP A 24 8.79 1.55 -16.31
CA ASP A 24 8.68 0.44 -15.36
C ASP A 24 9.33 0.77 -14.01
N THR A 25 10.47 1.47 -14.04
CA THR A 25 11.18 1.93 -12.84
C THR A 25 10.37 2.98 -12.08
N ILE A 26 9.74 3.92 -12.80
CA ILE A 26 8.86 4.93 -12.20
C ILE A 26 7.67 4.26 -11.52
N ASN A 27 6.99 3.34 -12.21
CA ASN A 27 5.83 2.63 -11.66
C ASN A 27 6.20 1.85 -10.39
N PHE A 28 7.33 1.14 -10.40
CA PHE A 28 7.83 0.42 -9.22
C PHE A 28 8.16 1.36 -8.06
N THR A 29 8.78 2.50 -8.33
CA THR A 29 9.10 3.51 -7.30
C THR A 29 7.82 4.09 -6.67
N VAL A 30 6.80 4.38 -7.48
CA VAL A 30 5.50 4.86 -7.00
C VAL A 30 4.83 3.84 -6.08
N LEU A 31 4.93 2.55 -6.39
CA LEU A 31 4.40 1.47 -5.55
C LEU A 31 5.07 1.45 -4.17
N ILE A 32 6.41 1.50 -4.12
CA ILE A 32 7.18 1.55 -2.86
C ILE A 32 6.78 2.77 -2.03
N ILE A 33 6.68 3.94 -2.66
CA ILE A 33 6.33 5.18 -1.97
C ILE A 33 4.91 5.11 -1.37
N ASN A 34 3.94 4.58 -2.11
CA ASN A 34 2.56 4.47 -1.62
C ASN A 34 2.45 3.51 -0.44
N ARG A 35 3.20 2.40 -0.47
CA ARG A 35 3.26 1.47 0.66
C ARG A 35 3.88 2.12 1.89
N ALA A 36 5.03 2.76 1.74
CA ALA A 36 5.70 3.44 2.84
C ALA A 36 4.84 4.55 3.47
N LYS A 37 4.03 5.25 2.68
CA LYS A 37 3.07 6.24 3.18
C LYS A 37 1.98 5.59 4.03
N LEU A 38 1.42 4.48 3.58
CA LEU A 38 0.42 3.74 4.37
C LEU A 38 1.02 3.25 5.69
N ASP A 39 2.22 2.69 5.66
CA ASP A 39 2.90 2.22 6.88
C ASP A 39 3.13 3.37 7.89
N GLN A 40 3.47 4.58 7.40
CA GLN A 40 3.59 5.77 8.25
C GLN A 40 2.25 6.21 8.87
N GLU A 41 1.15 6.06 8.15
CA GLU A 41 -0.18 6.39 8.66
C GLU A 41 -0.67 5.39 9.70
N VAL A 42 -0.40 4.10 9.49
CA VAL A 42 -0.65 3.05 10.50
C VAL A 42 0.13 3.36 11.77
N GLU A 43 1.43 3.68 11.65
CA GLU A 43 2.26 4.06 12.80
C GLU A 43 1.74 5.30 13.52
N TYR A 44 1.27 6.30 12.76
CA TYR A 44 0.67 7.50 13.33
C TYR A 44 -0.62 7.19 14.09
N PHE A 45 -1.50 6.37 13.49
CA PHE A 45 -2.75 5.96 14.11
C PHE A 45 -2.51 5.11 15.36
N ARG A 46 -1.46 4.29 15.35
CA ARG A 46 -1.00 3.52 16.50
C ARG A 46 -0.62 4.42 17.68
N LYS A 47 0.22 5.43 17.43
CA LYS A 47 0.60 6.42 18.45
C LYS A 47 -0.61 7.19 18.97
N TYR A 48 -1.52 7.58 18.08
CA TYR A 48 -2.77 8.23 18.46
C TYR A 48 -3.62 7.33 19.36
N THR A 49 -3.74 6.04 19.03
CA THR A 49 -4.41 5.02 19.84
C THR A 49 -3.79 4.94 21.23
N LEU A 50 -2.47 4.79 21.33
CA LEU A 50 -1.77 4.77 22.62
C LEU A 50 -2.06 6.02 23.47
N ILE A 51 -2.02 7.21 22.88
CA ILE A 51 -2.28 8.46 23.62
C ILE A 51 -3.71 8.48 24.14
N VAL A 52 -4.69 8.27 23.25
CA VAL A 52 -6.11 8.28 23.62
C VAL A 52 -6.36 7.23 24.68
N LEU A 53 -5.77 6.04 24.52
CA LEU A 53 -6.00 4.92 25.41
C LEU A 53 -5.16 4.96 26.71
N SER A 54 -4.15 5.82 26.83
CA SER A 54 -3.34 5.90 28.05
C SER A 54 -4.01 6.66 29.20
N GLU A 55 -4.97 7.54 28.89
CA GLU A 55 -5.60 8.43 29.89
C GLU A 55 -6.99 7.95 30.33
N LYS A 56 -7.50 8.51 31.43
CA LYS A 56 -8.88 8.30 31.89
C LYS A 56 -9.85 9.01 30.95
N ARG A 57 -10.69 8.26 30.25
CA ARG A 57 -11.49 8.76 29.13
C ARG A 57 -12.95 8.99 29.49
N SER A 58 -13.55 10.01 28.89
CA SER A 58 -15.00 10.17 28.87
C SER A 58 -15.62 9.26 27.80
N ALA A 59 -16.88 8.86 27.99
CA ALA A 59 -17.62 8.07 27.00
C ALA A 59 -17.65 8.75 25.61
N LEU A 60 -17.68 10.08 25.57
CA LEU A 60 -17.62 10.85 24.33
C LEU A 60 -16.26 10.74 23.62
N ALA A 61 -15.15 10.73 24.38
CA ALA A 61 -13.82 10.58 23.81
C ALA A 61 -13.63 9.18 23.19
N ILE A 62 -14.15 8.14 23.86
CA ILE A 62 -14.15 6.77 23.34
C ILE A 62 -15.01 6.68 22.08
N SER A 63 -16.22 7.25 22.08
CA SER A 63 -17.09 7.22 20.90
C SER A 63 -16.45 7.89 19.68
N ARG A 64 -15.76 9.02 19.85
CA ARG A 64 -15.04 9.70 18.76
C ARG A 64 -13.84 8.89 18.26
N TYR A 65 -13.14 8.22 19.18
CA TYR A 65 -12.05 7.32 18.83
C TYR A 65 -12.55 6.16 17.98
N GLU A 66 -13.63 5.49 18.40
CA GLU A 66 -14.22 4.36 17.66
C GLU A 66 -14.69 4.77 16.25
N GLU A 67 -15.33 5.94 16.12
CA GLU A 67 -15.70 6.49 14.82
C GLU A 67 -14.47 6.72 13.93
N LYS A 68 -13.42 7.33 14.49
CA LYS A 68 -12.17 7.58 13.77
C LYS A 68 -11.45 6.28 13.38
N LYS A 69 -11.46 5.26 14.26
CA LYS A 69 -10.92 3.92 14.01
C LYS A 69 -11.63 3.25 12.84
N LYS A 70 -12.96 3.29 12.83
CA LYS A 70 -13.77 2.77 11.72
C LYS A 70 -13.42 3.45 10.38
N ASN A 71 -13.32 4.78 10.38
CA ASN A 71 -12.96 5.52 9.17
C ASN A 71 -11.54 5.19 8.71
N PHE A 72 -10.58 5.11 9.64
CA PHE A 72 -9.20 4.71 9.35
C PHE A 72 -9.12 3.33 8.70
N TYR A 73 -9.88 2.34 9.19
CA TYR A 73 -9.92 1.00 8.58
C TYR A 73 -10.52 0.99 7.19
N ALA A 74 -11.57 1.78 6.94
CA ALA A 74 -12.15 1.91 5.61
C ALA A 74 -11.14 2.52 4.62
N GLU A 75 -10.52 3.65 5.00
CA GLU A 75 -9.52 4.33 4.18
C GLU A 75 -8.28 3.45 3.92
N SER A 76 -7.82 2.70 4.91
CA SER A 76 -6.67 1.80 4.78
C SER A 76 -6.96 0.68 3.78
N ARG A 77 -8.17 0.10 3.81
CA ARG A 77 -8.59 -0.93 2.85
C ARG A 77 -8.61 -0.37 1.44
N ASP A 78 -9.18 0.82 1.23
CA ASP A 78 -9.24 1.46 -0.08
C ASP A 78 -7.84 1.74 -0.65
N ARG A 79 -6.91 2.21 0.19
CA ARG A 79 -5.51 2.44 -0.20
C ARG A 79 -4.79 1.14 -0.56
N LEU A 80 -4.97 0.08 0.21
CA LEU A 80 -4.41 -1.24 -0.11
C LEU A 80 -4.98 -1.79 -1.41
N ALA A 81 -6.27 -1.62 -1.66
CA ALA A 81 -6.90 -2.00 -2.93
C ALA A 81 -6.30 -1.21 -4.11
N GLU A 82 -6.06 0.08 -3.94
CA GLU A 82 -5.41 0.92 -4.96
C GLU A 82 -3.98 0.45 -5.25
N ILE A 83 -3.18 0.16 -4.21
CA ILE A 83 -1.80 -0.34 -4.37
C ILE A 83 -1.83 -1.71 -5.05
N SER A 84 -2.70 -2.63 -4.61
CA SER A 84 -2.85 -3.97 -5.19
C SER A 84 -3.22 -3.90 -6.67
N LYS A 85 -4.17 -3.03 -7.04
CA LYS A 85 -4.52 -2.79 -8.44
C LYS A 85 -3.33 -2.28 -9.26
N LYS A 86 -2.57 -1.30 -8.75
CA LYS A 86 -1.38 -0.79 -9.45
C LYS A 86 -0.31 -1.87 -9.64
N ILE A 87 -0.15 -2.79 -8.69
CA ILE A 87 0.76 -3.94 -8.81
C ILE A 87 0.26 -4.88 -9.91
N LEU A 88 -1.02 -5.22 -9.91
CA LEU A 88 -1.62 -6.09 -10.92
C LEU A 88 -1.50 -5.49 -12.32
N ASP A 89 -1.87 -4.22 -12.48
CA ASP A 89 -1.77 -3.51 -13.75
C ASP A 89 -0.32 -3.53 -14.25
N TYR A 90 0.64 -3.20 -13.38
CA TYR A 90 2.07 -3.27 -13.72
C TYR A 90 2.49 -4.69 -14.17
N ASN A 91 2.09 -5.72 -13.42
CA ASN A 91 2.45 -7.11 -13.72
C ASN A 91 1.87 -7.57 -15.07
N LEU A 92 0.64 -7.13 -15.43
CA LEU A 92 0.01 -7.44 -16.71
C LEU A 92 0.72 -6.77 -17.91
N TYR A 93 1.24 -5.54 -17.74
CA TYR A 93 1.90 -4.81 -18.83
C TYR A 93 3.38 -5.21 -19.06
N CYS A 94 4.00 -5.96 -18.14
CA CYS A 94 5.39 -6.40 -18.22
C CYS A 94 5.55 -7.94 -18.30
N PRO A 95 5.23 -8.57 -19.45
CA PRO A 95 5.20 -10.03 -19.61
C PRO A 95 6.57 -10.71 -19.57
N VAL A 96 7.67 -9.95 -19.64
CA VAL A 96 9.06 -10.48 -19.62
C VAL A 96 9.64 -10.56 -18.21
N SER A 97 8.94 -10.07 -17.20
CA SER A 97 9.42 -10.15 -15.82
C SER A 97 9.03 -11.50 -15.20
N THR A 98 9.82 -12.53 -15.48
CA THR A 98 9.78 -13.86 -14.84
C THR A 98 10.15 -13.84 -13.34
N LEU A 99 10.25 -12.66 -12.73
CA LEU A 99 10.47 -12.51 -11.30
C LEU A 99 9.12 -12.66 -10.62
N GLY A 100 8.93 -13.74 -9.89
CA GLY A 100 7.74 -14.00 -9.07
C GLY A 100 7.48 -12.88 -8.07
N ARG A 101 6.84 -11.80 -8.52
CA ARG A 101 6.42 -10.70 -7.67
C ARG A 101 5.18 -11.16 -6.94
N SER A 102 5.28 -11.21 -5.61
CA SER A 102 4.14 -11.49 -4.75
C SER A 102 3.08 -10.41 -4.99
N ASN A 103 1.96 -10.79 -5.60
CA ASN A 103 0.74 -10.04 -5.37
C ASN A 103 0.46 -10.14 -3.87
N PHE A 104 0.19 -9.02 -3.21
CA PHE A 104 -0.24 -9.07 -1.82
C PHE A 104 -1.78 -9.09 -1.79
N ASP A 105 -2.31 -9.85 -0.83
CA ASP A 105 -3.73 -9.96 -0.60
C ASP A 105 -4.21 -8.83 0.31
N VAL A 106 -5.18 -8.04 -0.16
CA VAL A 106 -5.66 -6.85 0.56
C VAL A 106 -6.26 -7.22 1.91
N GLU A 107 -6.98 -8.34 1.98
CA GLU A 107 -7.63 -8.77 3.23
C GLU A 107 -6.61 -9.29 4.25
N THR A 108 -5.57 -10.00 3.82
CA THR A 108 -4.46 -10.41 4.68
C THR A 108 -3.74 -9.19 5.27
N GLU A 109 -3.42 -8.18 4.46
CA GLU A 109 -2.76 -6.97 4.96
C GLU A 109 -3.68 -6.15 5.88
N MET A 110 -4.97 -6.05 5.55
CA MET A 110 -5.94 -5.39 6.44
C MET A 110 -6.08 -6.15 7.76
N HIS A 111 -6.06 -7.47 7.75
CA HIS A 111 -6.08 -8.27 8.97
C HIS A 111 -4.89 -7.91 9.87
N HIS A 112 -3.68 -7.80 9.32
CA HIS A 112 -2.50 -7.39 10.08
C HIS A 112 -2.64 -5.97 10.69
N ILE A 113 -3.15 -5.00 9.92
CA ILE A 113 -3.39 -3.64 10.43
C ILE A 113 -4.41 -3.64 11.58
N VAL A 114 -5.51 -4.39 11.42
CA VAL A 114 -6.54 -4.51 12.45
C VAL A 114 -5.97 -5.17 13.70
N GLU A 115 -5.28 -6.30 13.54
CA GLU A 115 -4.64 -7.04 14.64
C GLU A 115 -3.68 -6.16 15.43
N GLU A 116 -2.82 -5.38 14.76
CA GLU A 116 -1.87 -4.48 15.42
C GLU A 116 -2.55 -3.37 16.23
N ILE A 117 -3.69 -2.84 15.76
CA ILE A 117 -4.39 -1.75 16.46
C ILE A 117 -5.29 -2.30 17.58
N GLU A 118 -5.95 -3.43 17.36
CA GLU A 118 -6.84 -4.04 18.35
C GLU A 118 -6.03 -4.66 19.50
N SER A 119 -4.83 -5.22 19.25
CA SER A 119 -3.97 -5.72 20.32
C SER A 119 -3.62 -4.64 21.35
N LEU A 120 -3.39 -3.40 20.89
CA LEU A 120 -3.15 -2.25 21.77
C LEU A 120 -4.41 -1.85 22.54
N THR A 121 -5.58 -2.04 21.94
CA THR A 121 -6.86 -1.73 22.56
C THR A 121 -7.15 -2.70 23.70
N ASP A 122 -6.86 -3.98 23.50
CA ASP A 122 -7.00 -5.03 24.51
C ASP A 122 -6.03 -4.81 25.68
N GLU A 123 -4.74 -4.56 25.41
CA GLU A 123 -3.72 -4.32 26.44
C GLU A 123 -4.07 -3.12 27.35
N LEU A 124 -4.55 -2.03 26.76
CA LEU A 124 -4.88 -0.80 27.50
C LEU A 124 -6.32 -0.79 28.05
N GLY A 125 -7.20 -1.66 27.55
CA GLY A 125 -8.57 -1.84 28.02
C GLY A 125 -8.66 -2.59 29.35
N VAL A 126 -7.74 -3.53 29.61
CA VAL A 126 -7.70 -4.31 30.86
C VAL A 126 -7.34 -3.45 32.08
N SER A 127 -6.66 -2.31 31.89
CA SER A 127 -6.17 -1.49 33.00
C SER A 127 -7.21 -0.52 33.60
N GLN A 128 -8.47 -0.55 33.14
CA GLN A 128 -9.55 0.34 33.63
C GLN A 128 -10.74 -0.41 34.29
N GLY A 129 -10.60 -1.71 34.55
CA GLY A 129 -11.56 -2.53 35.31
C GLY A 129 -11.31 -2.51 36.81
#